data_AF-A0A3M2AY19-F1
#
_entry.id   AF-A0A3M2AY19-F1
#
_cell.length_a   1.000
_cell.length_b   1.000
_cell.length_c   1.000
_cell.angle_alpha   90.00
_cell.angle_beta   90.00
_cell.angle_gamma   90.00
#
_symmetry.space_group_name_H-M   'P 1'
#
loop_
_entity.id
_entity.type
_entity.pdbx_description
1 polymer ?
#
loop_
_entity_poly.entity_id
_entity_poly.type
_entity_poly.pdbx_seq_one_letter_code
_entity_poly.pdbx_strand_id
1 'polypeptide(L)'
;RLACYDAVMRARAKAGELPPSSEDSAGRPAAVPEHRAGDVQPTEVAPGRSGHPTSAARVTGDREAFGLPPVREKRKALRKVELRVARTHRASSDVWFIETDNGQLWRVLDTPYRPIRSGTTVVIKKGFLGSYRLLMNGRFMKVRRVR
;
A
#
# COMPACT_ATOMS: atom_id res chain seq x y z
N ARG A 1 17.21 -20.84 -23.62
CA ARG A 1 17.05 -19.81 -22.55
C ARG A 1 18.38 -19.51 -21.83
N LEU A 2 19.54 -19.55 -22.49
CA LEU A 2 20.85 -19.34 -21.84
C LEU A 2 21.46 -17.94 -22.09
N ALA A 3 21.06 -17.24 -23.15
CA ALA A 3 21.68 -15.96 -23.54
C ALA A 3 21.51 -14.81 -22.52
N CYS A 4 20.47 -14.84 -21.69
CA CYS A 4 20.21 -13.77 -20.72
C CYS A 4 21.08 -13.86 -19.46
N TYR A 5 21.70 -15.02 -19.19
CA TYR A 5 22.51 -15.23 -17.99
C TYR A 5 23.91 -14.61 -18.14
N ASP A 6 24.51 -14.70 -19.33
CA ASP A 6 25.86 -14.20 -19.61
C ASP A 6 25.99 -12.67 -19.50
N ALA A 7 24.93 -11.93 -19.85
CA ALA A 7 24.94 -10.47 -19.77
C ALA A 7 25.07 -9.97 -18.32
N VAL A 8 24.45 -10.67 -17.36
CA VAL A 8 24.49 -10.33 -15.93
C VAL A 8 25.85 -10.67 -15.32
N MET A 9 26.47 -11.77 -15.76
CA MET A 9 27.79 -12.17 -15.27
C MET A 9 28.90 -11.26 -15.81
N ARG A 10 28.81 -10.78 -17.05
CA ARG A 10 29.74 -9.77 -17.60
C ARG A 10 29.65 -8.42 -16.89
N ALA A 11 28.46 -7.98 -16.50
CA ALA A 11 28.28 -6.72 -15.79
C ALA A 11 28.93 -6.76 -14.38
N ARG A 12 28.94 -7.92 -13.72
CA ARG A 12 29.59 -8.12 -12.42
C ARG A 12 31.11 -8.15 -12.51
N ALA A 13 31.67 -8.77 -13.54
CA ALA A 13 33.12 -8.81 -13.76
C ALA A 13 33.72 -7.42 -14.00
N LYS A 14 32.94 -6.45 -14.49
CA LYS A 14 33.39 -5.08 -14.78
C LYS A 14 33.32 -4.12 -13.59
N ALA A 15 32.67 -4.51 -12.48
CA ALA A 15 32.43 -3.65 -11.32
C ALA A 15 33.45 -3.84 -10.19
N GLY A 16 34.61 -4.44 -10.47
CA GLY A 16 35.65 -4.77 -9.50
C GLY A 16 36.57 -3.62 -9.06
N GLU A 17 36.16 -2.35 -9.18
CA GLU A 17 37.04 -1.23 -8.81
C GLU A 17 36.30 -0.15 -7.99
N LEU A 18 36.77 0.05 -6.77
CA LEU A 18 36.52 1.16 -5.86
C LEU A 18 37.82 1.36 -5.03
N PRO A 19 38.12 2.54 -4.47
CA PRO A 19 37.64 3.91 -4.73
C PRO A 19 38.84 4.92 -4.84
N PRO A 20 38.61 6.24 -4.70
CA PRO A 20 38.89 6.79 -3.36
C PRO A 20 37.88 7.81 -2.82
N SER A 21 37.90 7.89 -1.49
CA SER A 21 37.37 8.94 -0.61
C SER A 21 37.63 10.36 -1.11
N SER A 22 36.71 11.26 -0.76
CA SER A 22 37.05 12.56 -0.21
C SER A 22 35.91 13.04 0.69
N GLU A 23 36.19 13.04 1.98
CA GLU A 23 35.59 13.90 2.98
C GLU A 23 35.98 15.36 2.65
N ASP A 24 35.12 16.34 2.92
CA ASP A 24 35.45 17.45 3.84
C ASP A 24 34.32 18.50 3.97
N SER A 25 34.04 18.83 5.23
CA SER A 25 33.78 20.16 5.80
C SER A 25 32.55 21.03 5.50
N ALA A 26 31.87 21.27 6.63
CA ALA A 26 31.61 22.58 7.24
C ALA A 26 30.36 23.37 6.84
N GLY A 27 29.51 23.65 7.85
CA GLY A 27 28.55 24.76 7.79
C GLY A 27 27.26 24.59 8.61
N ARG A 28 27.34 24.72 9.94
CA ARG A 28 26.24 25.04 10.88
C ARG A 28 26.80 26.13 11.82
N PRO A 29 26.06 27.06 12.49
CA PRO A 29 24.61 27.28 12.77
C PRO A 29 24.11 28.68 12.26
N ALA A 30 22.93 29.28 12.51
CA ALA A 30 22.21 29.56 13.77
C ALA A 30 20.82 30.26 13.57
N ALA A 31 19.97 30.20 14.63
CA ALA A 31 18.87 31.12 15.08
C ALA A 31 17.62 31.30 14.16
N VAL A 32 16.31 31.11 14.52
CA VAL A 32 15.43 31.26 15.72
C VAL A 32 15.25 32.72 16.17
N PRO A 33 14.06 33.23 16.63
CA PRO A 33 12.62 32.93 16.39
C PRO A 33 11.83 34.22 15.94
N GLU A 34 10.48 34.20 15.86
CA GLU A 34 9.56 35.14 16.56
C GLU A 34 8.10 35.05 16.02
N HIS A 35 7.16 34.90 16.98
CA HIS A 35 5.72 35.24 17.11
C HIS A 35 4.97 35.95 15.95
N ARG A 36 3.63 35.90 15.78
CA ARG A 36 2.54 35.92 16.78
C ARG A 36 1.16 35.65 16.14
N ALA A 37 0.31 35.03 16.96
CA ALA A 37 -1.16 34.98 17.08
C ALA A 37 -2.11 35.72 16.10
N GLY A 38 -3.19 35.00 15.75
CA GLY A 38 -4.61 35.44 15.80
C GLY A 38 -5.49 34.17 15.93
N ASP A 39 -6.21 33.90 17.03
CA ASP A 39 -7.56 34.43 17.40
C ASP A 39 -8.58 34.25 16.24
N VAL A 40 -9.77 33.64 16.28
CA VAL A 40 -10.80 33.20 17.26
C VAL A 40 -11.72 32.25 16.44
N GLN A 41 -11.95 30.98 16.80
CA GLN A 41 -13.14 30.43 17.51
C GLN A 41 -14.49 30.40 16.70
N PRO A 42 -15.53 29.64 17.13
CA PRO A 42 -16.20 28.61 16.32
C PRO A 42 -17.70 28.89 16.05
N THR A 43 -18.35 28.12 15.16
CA THR A 43 -19.83 28.06 15.11
C THR A 43 -20.35 26.65 14.74
N GLU A 44 -21.03 26.10 15.73
CA GLU A 44 -22.00 24.99 15.83
C GLU A 44 -23.20 25.23 14.87
N VAL A 45 -24.03 24.31 14.36
CA VAL A 45 -25.08 23.46 14.98
C VAL A 45 -25.71 22.66 13.80
N ALA A 46 -25.58 21.32 13.73
CA ALA A 46 -26.58 20.26 14.00
C ALA A 46 -27.64 19.92 12.89
N PRO A 47 -28.22 18.69 12.91
CA PRO A 47 -28.61 17.93 11.71
C PRO A 47 -30.13 17.80 11.46
N GLY A 48 -30.52 17.53 10.19
CA GLY A 48 -31.92 17.37 9.76
C GLY A 48 -32.20 16.07 8.98
N ARG A 49 -32.82 15.13 9.70
CA ARG A 49 -33.50 13.86 9.32
C ARG A 49 -34.24 13.85 7.96
N SER A 50 -34.02 12.82 7.13
CA SER A 50 -34.86 11.60 6.96
C SER A 50 -36.05 11.75 6.00
N GLY A 51 -36.03 10.99 4.90
CA GLY A 51 -37.16 10.83 3.99
C GLY A 51 -36.88 9.80 2.90
N HIS A 52 -36.83 8.52 3.28
CA HIS A 52 -36.89 7.39 2.34
C HIS A 52 -38.34 7.17 1.91
N PRO A 53 -38.63 7.09 0.60
CA PRO A 53 -39.65 6.17 0.10
C PRO A 53 -38.97 4.85 -0.30
N THR A 54 -39.20 3.83 0.52
CA THR A 54 -39.12 2.42 0.12
C THR A 54 -40.07 2.23 -1.07
N SER A 55 -39.51 1.88 -2.24
CA SER A 55 -40.27 1.33 -3.35
C SER A 55 -39.72 -0.05 -3.65
N ALA A 56 -40.62 -1.02 -3.57
CA ALA A 56 -40.37 -2.45 -3.56
C ALA A 56 -39.50 -2.91 -4.74
N ALA A 57 -38.55 -3.78 -4.40
CA ALA A 57 -37.78 -4.55 -5.36
C ALA A 57 -38.74 -5.36 -6.26
N ARG A 58 -38.81 -5.00 -7.54
CA ARG A 58 -39.30 -5.91 -8.57
C ARG A 58 -38.23 -6.97 -8.76
N VAL A 59 -38.48 -8.18 -8.24
CA VAL A 59 -37.77 -9.38 -8.69
C VAL A 59 -38.38 -9.76 -10.04
N THR A 60 -38.03 -9.02 -11.08
CA THR A 60 -38.06 -9.55 -12.44
C THR A 60 -36.92 -10.55 -12.51
N GLY A 61 -37.23 -11.83 -12.28
CA GLY A 61 -36.34 -12.90 -12.67
C GLY A 61 -36.15 -12.81 -14.19
N ASP A 62 -34.93 -12.51 -14.61
CA ASP A 62 -34.52 -12.35 -16.01
C ASP A 62 -34.81 -13.64 -16.80
N ARG A 63 -36.03 -13.73 -17.36
CA ARG A 63 -36.41 -14.77 -18.34
C ARG A 63 -35.51 -14.74 -19.58
N GLU A 64 -34.78 -13.64 -19.78
CA GLU A 64 -33.81 -13.43 -20.85
C GLU A 64 -32.45 -14.11 -20.59
N ALA A 65 -32.20 -14.64 -19.39
CA ALA A 65 -30.91 -15.23 -19.02
C ALA A 65 -30.74 -16.73 -19.37
N PHE A 66 -31.80 -17.40 -19.87
CA PHE A 66 -31.76 -18.83 -20.18
C PHE A 66 -30.98 -19.09 -21.47
N GLY A 67 -29.91 -19.87 -21.40
CA GLY A 67 -29.06 -20.23 -22.55
C GLY A 67 -27.91 -19.26 -22.84
N LEU A 68 -27.80 -18.14 -22.11
CA LEU A 68 -26.60 -17.30 -22.15
C LEU A 68 -25.48 -17.97 -21.33
N PRO A 69 -24.22 -17.98 -21.84
CA PRO A 69 -23.10 -18.43 -21.02
C PRO A 69 -23.04 -17.56 -19.77
N PRO A 70 -22.76 -18.13 -18.58
CA PRO A 70 -22.71 -17.36 -17.35
C PRO A 70 -21.73 -16.22 -17.55
N VAL A 71 -22.21 -14.98 -17.39
CA VAL A 71 -21.36 -13.80 -17.41
C VAL A 71 -20.33 -14.03 -16.33
N ARG A 72 -19.09 -14.34 -16.72
CA ARG A 72 -17.97 -14.43 -15.79
C ARG A 72 -17.88 -13.06 -15.15
N GLU A 73 -18.39 -12.94 -13.93
CA GLU A 73 -18.17 -11.76 -13.12
C GLU A 73 -16.66 -11.53 -13.10
N LYS A 74 -16.21 -10.53 -13.86
CA LYS A 74 -14.84 -10.06 -13.80
C LYS A 74 -14.72 -9.55 -12.37
N ARG A 75 -14.20 -10.39 -11.46
CA ARG A 75 -13.88 -10.01 -10.08
C ARG A 75 -13.27 -8.63 -10.16
N LYS A 76 -14.00 -7.59 -9.73
CA LYS A 76 -13.53 -6.21 -9.77
C LYS A 76 -12.21 -6.24 -9.02
N ALA A 77 -11.10 -6.15 -9.76
CA ALA A 77 -9.80 -6.21 -9.16
C ALA A 77 -9.74 -5.03 -8.19
N LEU A 78 -9.62 -5.32 -6.89
CA LEU A 78 -9.52 -4.31 -5.84
C LEU A 78 -8.40 -3.35 -6.23
N ARG A 79 -8.77 -2.18 -6.76
CA ARG A 79 -7.80 -1.18 -7.25
C ARG A 79 -7.04 -0.59 -6.07
N LYS A 80 -7.76 -0.42 -4.95
CA LYS A 80 -7.29 0.11 -3.68
C LYS A 80 -8.13 -0.52 -2.56
N VAL A 81 -7.48 -0.97 -1.50
CA VAL A 81 -8.13 -1.39 -0.25
C VAL A 81 -7.37 -0.79 0.92
N GLU A 82 -8.11 -0.28 1.89
CA GLU A 82 -7.57 0.24 3.14
C GLU A 82 -7.82 -0.81 4.23
N LEU A 83 -6.78 -1.16 4.97
CA LEU A 83 -6.78 -2.27 5.92
C LEU A 83 -6.03 -1.85 7.17
N ARG A 84 -6.41 -2.41 8.32
CA ARG A 84 -5.63 -2.26 9.55
C ARG A 84 -4.69 -3.44 9.73
N VAL A 85 -3.47 -3.17 10.15
CA VAL A 85 -2.50 -4.22 10.51
C VAL A 85 -2.92 -4.81 11.86
N ALA A 86 -3.30 -6.08 11.88
CA ALA A 86 -3.58 -6.80 13.11
C ALA A 86 -2.28 -7.25 13.77
N ARG A 87 -1.41 -7.93 13.01
CA ARG A 87 -0.15 -8.48 13.51
C ARG A 87 0.94 -8.38 12.46
N THR A 88 2.18 -8.31 12.91
CA THR A 88 3.36 -8.42 12.06
C THR A 88 4.26 -9.51 12.60
N HIS A 89 4.80 -10.32 11.70
CA HIS A 89 5.76 -11.36 12.06
C HIS A 89 6.96 -11.32 11.12
N ARG A 90 8.14 -11.50 11.70
CA ARG A 90 9.40 -11.58 10.98
C ARG A 90 9.83 -13.04 10.99
N ALA A 91 9.95 -13.65 9.81
CA ALA A 91 10.38 -15.04 9.69
C ALA A 91 11.91 -15.16 9.61
N SER A 92 12.58 -14.18 9.02
CA SER A 92 14.04 -14.08 8.95
C SER A 92 14.45 -12.60 8.81
N SER A 93 15.75 -12.32 8.74
CA SER A 93 16.26 -10.95 8.64
C SER A 93 15.55 -10.10 7.58
N ASP A 94 15.21 -10.68 6.43
CA ASP A 94 14.66 -9.95 5.29
C ASP A 94 13.20 -10.29 4.98
N VAL A 95 12.58 -11.22 5.70
CA VAL A 95 11.21 -11.67 5.42
C VAL A 95 10.25 -11.20 6.50
N TRP A 96 9.38 -10.28 6.10
CA TRP A 96 8.30 -9.75 6.92
C TRP A 96 6.95 -10.17 6.37
N PHE A 97 6.04 -10.43 7.30
CA PHE A 97 4.66 -10.74 7.01
C PHE A 97 3.74 -9.83 7.83
N ILE A 98 2.65 -9.44 7.18
CA ILE A 98 1.64 -8.54 7.72
C ILE A 98 0.32 -9.27 7.66
N GLU A 99 -0.25 -9.50 8.81
CA GLU A 99 -1.62 -9.99 8.95
C GLU A 99 -2.53 -8.77 9.16
N THR A 100 -3.55 -8.65 8.31
CA THR A 100 -4.53 -7.58 8.41
C THR A 100 -5.75 -8.02 9.21
N ASP A 101 -6.54 -7.05 9.67
CA ASP A 101 -7.79 -7.23 10.43
C ASP A 101 -8.80 -8.20 9.79
N ASN A 102 -8.85 -8.22 8.46
CA ASN A 102 -9.69 -9.13 7.68
C ASN A 102 -9.08 -10.54 7.49
N GLY A 103 -8.01 -10.88 8.22
CA GLY A 103 -7.36 -12.18 8.18
C GLY A 103 -6.49 -12.45 6.94
N GLN A 104 -6.29 -11.45 6.06
CA GLN A 104 -5.39 -11.62 4.92
C GLN A 104 -3.93 -11.58 5.38
N LEU A 105 -3.11 -12.38 4.70
CA LEU A 105 -1.68 -12.44 4.99
C LEU A 105 -0.87 -11.92 3.80
N TRP A 106 0.00 -10.95 4.07
CA TRP A 106 0.82 -10.28 3.07
C TRP A 106 2.30 -10.43 3.39
N ARG A 107 3.08 -10.94 2.45
CA ARG A 107 4.54 -10.95 2.51
C ARG A 107 5.08 -9.64 1.96
N VAL A 108 5.93 -8.96 2.72
CA VAL A 108 6.70 -7.82 2.24
C VAL A 108 7.88 -8.32 1.43
N LEU A 109 8.06 -7.78 0.23
CA LEU A 109 9.16 -8.15 -0.68
C LEU A 109 10.35 -7.21 -0.56
N ASP A 110 10.12 -5.99 -0.08
CA ASP A 110 11.15 -4.98 0.17
C ASP A 110 11.46 -4.90 1.67
N THR A 111 12.70 -4.54 2.03
CA THR A 111 13.05 -4.29 3.43
C THR A 111 12.30 -3.07 3.94
N PRO A 112 11.51 -3.20 5.02
CA PRO A 112 10.75 -2.07 5.54
C PRO A 112 11.71 -1.04 6.15
N TYR A 113 11.60 0.22 5.72
CA TYR A 113 12.42 1.32 6.26
C TYR A 113 12.17 1.56 7.76
N ARG A 114 10.96 1.25 8.25
CA ARG A 114 10.60 1.30 9.66
C ARG A 114 9.83 0.04 10.05
N PRO A 115 9.95 -0.41 11.32
CA PRO A 115 9.15 -1.51 11.82
C PRO A 115 7.66 -1.26 11.61
N ILE A 116 6.97 -2.23 11.01
CA ILE A 116 5.53 -2.18 10.80
C ILE A 116 4.87 -2.55 12.13
N ARG A 117 4.20 -1.58 12.77
CA ARG A 117 3.52 -1.79 14.04
C ARG A 117 2.09 -2.27 13.82
N SER A 118 1.62 -3.14 14.72
CA SER A 118 0.20 -3.47 14.83
C SER A 118 -0.63 -2.21 15.08
N GLY A 119 -1.88 -2.25 14.64
CA GLY A 119 -2.82 -1.13 14.74
C GLY A 119 -2.67 -0.06 13.65
N THR A 120 -1.61 -0.09 12.85
CA THR A 120 -1.38 0.88 11.76
C THR A 120 -2.35 0.67 10.61
N THR A 121 -2.89 1.75 10.06
CA THR A 121 -3.68 1.71 8.83
C THR A 121 -2.77 1.71 7.61
N VAL A 122 -2.99 0.78 6.69
CA VAL A 122 -2.21 0.61 5.46
C VAL A 122 -3.14 0.57 4.26
N VAL A 123 -2.66 1.11 3.13
CA VAL A 123 -3.42 1.10 1.89
C VAL A 123 -2.74 0.19 0.88
N ILE A 124 -3.39 -0.89 0.50
CA ILE A 124 -2.90 -1.81 -0.53
C ILE A 124 -3.50 -1.41 -1.88
N LYS A 125 -2.63 -1.14 -2.86
CA LYS A 125 -3.00 -0.81 -4.23
C LYS A 125 -2.50 -1.90 -5.17
N LYS A 126 -3.32 -2.27 -6.15
CA LYS A 126 -2.90 -3.16 -7.23
C LYS A 126 -2.00 -2.37 -8.19
N GLY A 127 -0.79 -2.86 -8.41
CA GLY A 127 0.16 -2.35 -9.39
C GLY A 127 0.01 -3.02 -10.75
N PHE A 128 0.97 -2.74 -11.63
CA PHE A 128 1.05 -3.35 -12.96
C PHE A 128 1.41 -4.85 -12.84
N LEU A 129 0.96 -5.66 -13.81
CA LEU A 129 1.22 -7.11 -13.88
C LEU A 129 0.79 -7.93 -12.65
N GLY A 130 -0.23 -7.49 -11.91
CA GLY A 130 -0.71 -8.21 -10.72
C GLY A 130 0.20 -8.09 -9.50
N SER A 131 1.16 -7.16 -9.52
CA SER A 131 1.88 -6.74 -8.32
C SER A 131 0.96 -6.00 -7.35
N TYR A 132 1.31 -5.99 -6.06
CA TYR A 132 0.64 -5.18 -5.05
C TYR A 132 1.65 -4.28 -4.37
N ARG A 133 1.22 -3.06 -4.04
CA ARG A 133 2.00 -2.07 -3.29
C ARG A 133 1.23 -1.69 -2.05
N LEU A 134 1.91 -1.69 -0.92
CA LEU A 134 1.40 -1.23 0.36
C LEU A 134 1.92 0.20 0.59
N LEU A 135 1.02 1.13 0.83
CA LEU A 135 1.32 2.50 1.24
C LEU A 135 1.19 2.59 2.75
N MET A 136 2.28 2.98 3.40
CA MET A 136 2.35 3.21 4.84
C MET A 136 3.22 4.43 5.09
N ASN A 137 2.74 5.40 5.88
CA ASN A 137 3.48 6.62 6.22
C ASN A 137 4.04 7.34 4.97
N GLY A 138 3.24 7.45 3.90
CA GLY A 138 3.63 8.11 2.65
C GLY A 138 4.59 7.32 1.75
N ARG A 139 5.02 6.11 2.14
CA ARG A 139 5.95 5.28 1.35
C ARG A 139 5.31 4.02 0.84
N PHE A 140 5.68 3.64 -0.39
CA PHE A 140 5.23 2.41 -1.02
C PHE A 140 6.25 1.29 -0.81
N MET A 141 5.75 0.10 -0.48
CA MET A 141 6.52 -1.13 -0.39
C MET A 141 5.84 -2.21 -1.24
N LYS A 142 6.62 -3.03 -1.95
CA LYS A 142 6.07 -4.16 -2.69
C LYS A 142 5.64 -5.24 -1.72
N VAL A 143 4.43 -5.76 -1.94
CA VAL A 143 3.87 -6.84 -1.16
C VAL A 143 3.27 -7.91 -2.06
N ARG A 144 3.20 -9.12 -1.55
CA ARG A 144 2.56 -10.27 -2.20
C ARG A 144 1.57 -10.90 -1.23
N ARG A 145 0.35 -11.14 -1.71
CA ARG A 145 -0.65 -11.87 -0.93
C ARG A 145 -0.26 -13.35 -0.82
N VAL A 146 -0.38 -13.89 0.39
CA VAL A 146 -0.11 -15.30 0.73
C VAL A 146 -1.42 -16.03 0.99
N ARG A 147 -2.35 -15.41 1.73
CA ARG A 147 -3.67 -15.95 2.10
C ARG A 147 -4.75 -14.86 2.01
#